data_AF-A0A4D7K512-F1
#
_entry.id   AF-A0A4D7K512-F1
#
_cell.length_a   1.000
_cell.length_b   1.000
_cell.length_c   1.000
_cell.angle_alpha   90.00
_cell.angle_beta   90.00
_cell.angle_gamma   90.00
#
_symmetry.space_group_name_H-M   'P 1'
#
loop_
_entity.id
_entity.type
_entity.pdbx_description
1 polymer ?
#
loop_
_entity_poly.entity_id
_entity_poly.type
_entity_poly.pdbx_seq_one_letter_code
_entity_poly.pdbx_strand_id
1 'polypeptide(L)'
;MKWKLITITLLIAFFNTYSQNTEIADVQWGTSSKVKRGLAYRGVIGYEGENMIAIMSNMSIKETKQVYFPSSKYTIVKVDSKLRTIKEEEVKLKVEKYRSDLKKIIQLGDDIYFFLSYENTKTDKQVLVAKKLNKSTLVPQPEGKVLAEVDFNSSSWDRTEFHVEISDDSSKVLVYNKVLSEDKEANEFILSVYNKDLNELWSEKIELPYDPDLYQVESVKLDNSGNAHVLGKLYDSKNWMGKAKGKKNGKVNYGFKLLSFYQRGKIKKEYNIELKDKFLNNLTIRFDENENILCAGFYSEEEEVNVKGIYFLRVDSKTKKVEVKSYEDFIVQHLKEISSEKGQKRIDRKIAKGKNIELDNFYIDHMMVKNDGSILLVAEEFYATQTYEPGMNGGSTTRTEYNFGNILLVNIDPEGNINWTDHIFKLKTGFFYSSYDMASVNGKVFFIYNTACDRLDAGQEESPKLLFSNNQCAALIEYDTDGNKTEHILYRSKEVDMMLVPNGCQQISENEMMISNYLGRKAALARIKFQNDNRSERSNSPNQ
;
A
#
# COMPACT_ATOMS: atom_id res chain seq x y z
N MET A 1 -3.06 -62.45 37.05
CA MET A 1 -3.08 -62.37 35.57
C MET A 1 -4.06 -61.27 35.18
N LYS A 2 -3.60 -60.06 34.86
CA LYS A 2 -4.45 -58.95 34.41
C LYS A 2 -3.74 -58.25 33.25
N TRP A 3 -4.28 -58.44 32.05
CA TRP A 3 -3.83 -57.80 30.82
C TRP A 3 -4.18 -56.31 30.86
N LYS A 4 -3.21 -55.43 30.60
CA LYS A 4 -3.48 -54.02 30.28
C LYS A 4 -3.71 -53.90 28.78
N LEU A 5 -4.94 -53.59 28.37
CA LEU A 5 -5.23 -53.10 27.03
C LEU A 5 -4.56 -51.74 26.86
N ILE A 6 -3.70 -51.61 25.86
CA ILE A 6 -3.23 -50.33 25.35
C ILE A 6 -4.22 -49.90 24.27
N THR A 7 -5.01 -48.87 24.57
CA THR A 7 -5.90 -48.24 23.59
C THR A 7 -5.07 -47.24 22.79
N ILE A 8 -4.74 -47.57 21.54
CA ILE A 8 -4.15 -46.63 20.59
C ILE A 8 -5.29 -45.79 20.02
N THR A 9 -5.38 -44.53 20.44
CA THR A 9 -6.31 -43.56 19.85
C THR A 9 -5.69 -43.03 18.56
N LEU A 10 -6.13 -43.58 17.42
CA LEU A 10 -5.81 -43.04 16.10
C LEU A 10 -6.57 -41.71 15.92
N LEU A 11 -5.85 -40.59 15.97
CA LEU A 11 -6.40 -39.27 15.73
C LEU A 11 -6.44 -39.04 14.21
N ILE A 12 -7.54 -39.43 13.57
CA ILE A 12 -7.80 -39.16 12.16
C ILE A 12 -8.23 -37.70 12.04
N ALA A 13 -7.30 -36.81 11.67
CA ALA A 13 -7.63 -35.46 11.25
C ALA A 13 -8.25 -35.51 9.85
N PHE A 14 -9.56 -35.25 9.74
CA PHE A 14 -10.21 -35.05 8.45
C PHE A 14 -9.77 -33.71 7.86
N PHE A 15 -8.92 -33.75 6.84
CA PHE A 15 -8.56 -32.59 6.03
C PHE A 15 -9.58 -32.45 4.90
N ASN A 16 -10.61 -31.63 5.09
CA ASN A 16 -11.44 -31.18 3.98
C ASN A 16 -10.74 -29.98 3.33
N THR A 17 -10.10 -30.22 2.19
CA THR A 17 -9.69 -29.15 1.28
C THR A 17 -10.93 -28.75 0.49
N TYR A 18 -11.50 -27.59 0.82
CA TYR A 18 -12.54 -26.98 -0.01
C TYR A 18 -11.83 -26.22 -1.14
N SER A 19 -12.13 -26.56 -2.39
CA SER A 19 -11.80 -25.73 -3.55
C SER A 19 -13.08 -25.00 -3.94
N GLN A 20 -13.05 -23.68 -3.96
CA GLN A 20 -14.09 -22.87 -4.59
C GLN A 20 -13.49 -22.32 -5.88
N ASN A 21 -14.15 -22.58 -7.00
CA ASN A 21 -13.68 -22.21 -8.32
C ASN A 21 -14.64 -21.19 -8.92
N THR A 22 -14.12 -20.07 -9.38
CA THR A 22 -14.82 -19.15 -10.27
C THR A 22 -14.37 -19.41 -11.71
N GLU A 23 -14.98 -18.78 -12.71
CA GLU A 23 -14.52 -18.92 -14.09
C GLU A 23 -13.09 -18.36 -14.30
N ILE A 24 -12.69 -17.40 -13.46
CA ILE A 24 -11.44 -16.64 -13.61
C ILE A 24 -10.36 -16.98 -12.58
N ALA A 25 -10.70 -17.74 -11.53
CA ALA A 25 -9.73 -18.12 -10.49
C ALA A 25 -10.13 -19.37 -9.67
N ASP A 26 -9.11 -20.12 -9.24
CA ASP A 26 -9.25 -21.22 -8.28
C ASP A 26 -8.74 -20.78 -6.89
N VAL A 27 -9.46 -21.14 -5.83
CA VAL A 27 -9.06 -20.86 -4.44
C VAL A 27 -8.66 -22.14 -3.71
N GLN A 28 -7.37 -22.23 -3.37
CA GLN A 28 -6.83 -23.26 -2.49
C GLN A 28 -6.76 -22.76 -1.05
N TRP A 29 -7.58 -23.33 -0.17
CA TRP A 29 -7.57 -22.99 1.25
C TRP A 29 -6.49 -23.73 2.03
N GLY A 30 -5.79 -22.99 2.90
CA GLY A 30 -4.95 -23.55 3.96
C GLY A 30 -5.74 -23.88 5.22
N THR A 31 -5.08 -24.50 6.19
CA THR A 31 -5.70 -24.83 7.48
C THR A 31 -5.93 -23.55 8.30
N SER A 32 -7.12 -23.40 8.87
CA SER A 32 -7.38 -22.34 9.84
C SER A 32 -6.77 -22.65 11.20
N SER A 33 -6.14 -21.65 11.83
CA SER A 33 -5.58 -21.76 13.18
C SER A 33 -6.26 -20.79 14.14
N LYS A 34 -6.44 -21.20 15.39
CA LYS A 34 -6.91 -20.32 16.46
C LYS A 34 -5.77 -19.41 16.91
N VAL A 35 -6.02 -18.11 16.92
CA VAL A 35 -5.00 -17.08 17.17
C VAL A 35 -5.41 -16.13 18.30
N LYS A 36 -4.47 -15.31 18.77
CA LYS A 36 -4.78 -14.19 19.67
C LYS A 36 -5.70 -13.19 18.95
N ARG A 37 -6.53 -12.48 19.71
CA ARG A 37 -7.46 -11.48 19.14
C ARG A 37 -6.67 -10.44 18.33
N GLY A 38 -7.08 -10.24 17.09
CA GLY A 38 -6.52 -9.27 16.16
C GLY A 38 -5.30 -9.77 15.37
N LEU A 39 -4.73 -10.92 15.72
CA LEU A 39 -3.55 -11.44 15.01
C LEU A 39 -3.97 -12.06 13.67
N ALA A 40 -3.69 -11.39 12.56
CA ALA A 40 -3.98 -11.87 11.20
C ALA A 40 -2.68 -11.94 10.39
N TYR A 41 -2.68 -12.70 9.28
CA TYR A 41 -1.58 -12.63 8.32
C TYR A 41 -1.56 -11.25 7.65
N ARG A 42 -0.38 -10.65 7.54
CA ARG A 42 -0.16 -9.27 7.05
C ARG A 42 0.75 -9.18 5.84
N GLY A 43 1.08 -10.31 5.24
CA GLY A 43 1.87 -10.40 4.03
C GLY A 43 2.86 -11.56 4.03
N VAL A 44 3.41 -11.81 2.86
CA VAL A 44 4.49 -12.78 2.64
C VAL A 44 5.81 -12.00 2.70
N ILE A 45 6.72 -12.44 3.56
CA ILE A 45 8.02 -11.77 3.76
C ILE A 45 9.17 -12.46 3.04
N GLY A 46 8.93 -13.64 2.48
CA GLY A 46 9.85 -14.30 1.56
C GLY A 46 9.66 -15.81 1.50
N TYR A 47 10.64 -16.51 0.92
CA TYR A 47 10.57 -17.94 0.62
C TYR A 47 11.80 -18.74 1.09
N GLU A 48 11.62 -20.04 1.28
CA GLU A 48 12.68 -21.04 1.43
C GLU A 48 12.42 -22.24 0.53
N GLY A 49 12.97 -22.20 -0.69
CA GLY A 49 12.53 -23.08 -1.77
C GLY A 49 11.06 -22.82 -2.07
N GLU A 50 10.24 -23.87 -2.10
CA GLU A 50 8.78 -23.77 -2.30
C GLU A 50 8.01 -23.36 -1.03
N ASN A 51 8.68 -23.32 0.13
CA ASN A 51 8.01 -22.95 1.38
C ASN A 51 7.91 -21.44 1.49
N MET A 52 6.75 -20.96 1.88
CA MET A 52 6.48 -19.55 2.07
C MET A 52 6.70 -19.16 3.53
N ILE A 53 7.24 -17.97 3.74
CA ILE A 53 7.40 -17.37 5.06
C ILE A 53 6.52 -16.11 5.11
N ALA A 54 5.53 -16.14 5.99
CA ALA A 54 4.57 -15.06 6.20
C ALA A 54 4.74 -14.43 7.58
N ILE A 55 4.17 -13.24 7.75
CA ILE A 55 4.13 -12.54 9.03
C ILE A 55 2.69 -12.35 9.49
N MET A 56 2.47 -12.58 10.79
CA MET A 56 1.23 -12.23 11.46
C MET A 56 1.47 -11.10 12.44
N SER A 57 0.55 -10.14 12.46
CA SER A 57 0.53 -9.05 13.43
C SER A 57 -0.88 -8.51 13.62
N ASN A 58 -1.09 -7.80 14.73
CA ASN A 58 -2.35 -7.13 15.02
C ASN A 58 -2.64 -5.95 14.07
N MET A 59 -1.65 -5.45 13.36
CA MET A 59 -1.74 -4.34 12.40
C MET A 59 -0.98 -4.65 11.13
N SER A 60 -1.34 -4.04 9.99
CA SER A 60 -0.53 -4.16 8.78
C SER A 60 0.81 -3.44 8.95
N ILE A 61 1.86 -3.95 8.32
CA ILE A 61 3.18 -3.31 8.29
C ILE A 61 3.12 -1.97 7.55
N LYS A 62 2.27 -1.87 6.52
CA LYS A 62 2.04 -0.67 5.71
C LYS A 62 1.47 0.51 6.52
N GLU A 63 0.72 0.22 7.60
CA GLU A 63 -0.01 1.20 8.43
C GLU A 63 0.83 1.77 9.60
N THR A 64 2.04 1.25 9.82
CA THR A 64 2.92 1.67 10.92
C THR A 64 3.39 3.12 10.83
N LYS A 65 3.22 3.79 9.69
CA LYS A 65 3.64 5.19 9.48
C LYS A 65 2.72 6.23 10.14
N GLN A 66 1.46 5.92 10.48
CA GLN A 66 0.50 6.95 10.91
C GLN A 66 -0.12 6.77 12.30
N VAL A 67 0.01 5.62 12.95
CA VAL A 67 -0.61 5.44 14.28
C VAL A 67 0.33 4.73 15.25
N TYR A 68 0.79 5.47 16.25
CA TYR A 68 1.62 4.97 17.34
C TYR A 68 0.75 4.10 18.28
N PHE A 69 0.95 2.78 18.26
CA PHE A 69 0.35 1.87 19.23
C PHE A 69 1.41 0.99 19.91
N PRO A 70 1.31 0.79 21.25
CA PRO A 70 2.30 0.04 22.00
C PRO A 70 2.16 -1.48 21.75
N SER A 71 3.28 -2.10 21.38
CA SER A 71 3.51 -3.56 21.26
C SER A 71 2.82 -4.28 20.10
N SER A 72 3.35 -4.13 18.88
CA SER A 72 3.11 -5.09 17.82
C SER A 72 3.81 -6.40 18.16
N LYS A 73 3.02 -7.45 18.38
CA LYS A 73 3.52 -8.83 18.46
C LYS A 73 3.60 -9.35 17.04
N TYR A 74 4.80 -9.72 16.62
CA TYR A 74 5.04 -10.33 15.32
C TYR A 74 5.20 -11.83 15.49
N THR A 75 4.50 -12.60 14.68
CA THR A 75 4.68 -14.04 14.58
C THR A 75 5.10 -14.36 13.15
N ILE A 76 6.23 -15.04 13.01
CA ILE A 76 6.71 -15.49 11.70
C ILE A 76 6.23 -16.91 11.50
N VAL A 77 5.61 -17.18 10.37
CA VAL A 77 4.98 -18.46 10.06
C VAL A 77 5.56 -18.99 8.76
N LYS A 78 6.10 -20.20 8.80
CA LYS A 78 6.53 -20.93 7.62
C LYS A 78 5.45 -21.93 7.23
N VAL A 79 5.01 -21.86 5.98
CA VAL A 79 3.98 -22.73 5.41
C VAL A 79 4.52 -23.48 4.19
N ASP A 80 4.04 -24.69 3.96
CA ASP A 80 4.40 -25.48 2.77
C ASP A 80 3.60 -25.06 1.53
N SER A 81 3.89 -25.69 0.38
CA SER A 81 3.19 -25.42 -0.89
C SER A 81 1.69 -25.75 -0.85
N LYS A 82 1.23 -26.52 0.16
CA LYS A 82 -0.17 -26.83 0.43
C LYS A 82 -0.80 -25.93 1.51
N LEU A 83 -0.11 -24.86 1.90
CA LEU A 83 -0.55 -23.90 2.92
C LEU A 83 -0.74 -24.51 4.31
N ARG A 84 0.01 -25.57 4.63
CA ARG A 84 0.04 -26.15 5.97
C ARG A 84 1.17 -25.50 6.75
N THR A 85 0.89 -25.08 7.98
CA THR A 85 1.92 -24.54 8.88
C THR A 85 2.97 -25.60 9.19
N ILE A 86 4.21 -25.33 8.81
CA ILE A 86 5.39 -26.14 9.16
C ILE A 86 5.89 -25.69 10.53
N LYS A 87 5.99 -24.38 10.74
CA LYS A 87 6.54 -23.78 11.96
C LYS A 87 6.01 -22.37 12.13
N GLU A 88 5.86 -21.94 13.38
CA GLU A 88 5.58 -20.56 13.76
C GLU A 88 6.45 -20.17 14.95
N GLU A 89 6.84 -18.90 15.02
CA GLU A 89 7.63 -18.38 16.14
C GLU A 89 7.26 -16.92 16.45
N GLU A 90 7.07 -16.59 17.73
CA GLU A 90 6.82 -15.22 18.17
C GLU A 90 8.16 -14.46 18.25
N VAL A 91 8.34 -13.46 17.39
CA VAL A 91 9.60 -12.73 17.28
C VAL A 91 9.61 -11.51 18.20
N LYS A 92 10.66 -11.42 19.02
CA LYS A 92 10.97 -10.24 19.81
C LYS A 92 11.90 -9.33 19.01
N LEU A 93 11.45 -8.11 18.74
CA LEU A 93 12.25 -7.08 18.10
C LEU A 93 13.16 -6.42 19.14
N LYS A 94 14.29 -7.07 19.42
CA LYS A 94 15.36 -6.53 20.26
C LYS A 94 16.68 -6.58 19.51
N VAL A 95 17.48 -5.55 19.72
CA VAL A 95 18.88 -5.50 19.32
C VAL A 95 19.69 -5.38 20.60
N GLU A 96 20.47 -6.42 20.91
CA GLU A 96 21.12 -6.58 22.21
C GLU A 96 20.13 -6.43 23.38
N LYS A 97 20.31 -5.39 24.21
CA LYS A 97 19.43 -5.04 25.33
C LYS A 97 18.35 -4.01 24.96
N TYR A 98 18.45 -3.38 23.80
CA TYR A 98 17.58 -2.27 23.39
C TYR A 98 16.28 -2.78 22.78
N ARG A 99 15.19 -2.04 23.03
CA ARG A 99 13.96 -2.20 22.23
C ARG A 99 14.20 -1.58 20.87
N SER A 100 13.65 -2.20 19.83
CA SER A 100 13.78 -1.71 18.46
C SER A 100 12.44 -1.66 17.76
N ASP A 101 12.31 -0.69 16.85
CA ASP A 101 11.17 -0.56 15.95
C ASP A 101 11.46 -1.27 14.63
N LEU A 102 10.49 -2.03 14.13
CA LEU A 102 10.56 -2.61 12.79
C LEU A 102 10.30 -1.52 11.75
N LYS A 103 11.27 -1.32 10.84
CA LYS A 103 11.14 -0.37 9.72
C LYS A 103 10.71 -1.04 8.43
N LYS A 104 11.28 -2.22 8.12
CA LYS A 104 10.90 -3.00 6.93
C LYS A 104 11.35 -4.45 7.07
N ILE A 105 10.68 -5.35 6.36
CA ILE A 105 11.16 -6.71 6.10
C ILE A 105 11.27 -6.86 4.59
N ILE A 106 12.41 -7.33 4.11
CA ILE A 106 12.69 -7.44 2.67
C ILE A 106 13.40 -8.77 2.42
N GLN A 107 13.00 -9.48 1.36
CA GLN A 107 13.81 -10.55 0.80
C GLN A 107 14.78 -9.96 -0.25
N LEU A 108 16.08 -10.17 -0.04
CA LEU A 108 17.15 -9.79 -0.97
C LEU A 108 17.87 -11.07 -1.40
N GLY A 109 17.66 -11.49 -2.65
CA GLY A 109 18.10 -12.80 -3.11
C GLY A 109 17.50 -13.93 -2.26
N ASP A 110 18.35 -14.82 -1.74
CA ASP A 110 17.91 -15.92 -0.88
C ASP A 110 17.68 -15.50 0.58
N ASP A 111 18.04 -14.29 0.99
CA ASP A 111 18.02 -13.90 2.40
C ASP A 111 16.87 -12.96 2.73
N ILE A 112 16.26 -13.15 3.90
CA ILE A 112 15.20 -12.26 4.42
C ILE A 112 15.82 -11.41 5.52
N TYR A 113 15.72 -10.09 5.40
CA TYR A 113 16.28 -9.12 6.33
C TYR A 113 15.21 -8.33 7.07
N PHE A 114 15.38 -8.23 8.38
CA PHE A 114 14.62 -7.35 9.26
C PHE A 114 15.43 -6.07 9.47
N PHE A 115 14.89 -4.95 9.00
CA PHE A 115 15.46 -3.62 9.22
C PHE A 115 14.86 -3.06 10.51
N LEU A 116 15.70 -2.94 11.54
CA LEU A 116 15.31 -2.54 12.88
C LEU A 116 16.03 -1.26 13.26
N SER A 117 15.31 -0.27 13.80
CA SER A 117 15.93 0.92 14.39
C SER A 117 15.85 0.90 15.91
N TYR A 118 16.89 1.33 16.59
CA TYR A 118 16.88 1.46 18.05
C TYR A 118 17.75 2.64 18.50
N GLU A 119 17.42 3.14 19.68
CA GLU A 119 18.20 4.16 20.37
C GLU A 119 19.29 3.47 21.21
N ASN A 120 20.54 3.75 20.89
CA ASN A 120 21.69 3.33 21.67
C ASN A 120 22.04 4.39 22.71
N THR A 121 21.46 4.26 23.91
CA THR A 121 21.64 5.19 25.04
C THR A 121 23.05 5.20 25.66
N LYS A 122 23.99 4.38 25.18
CA LYS A 122 25.40 4.45 25.61
C LYS A 122 26.20 5.45 24.77
N THR A 123 25.79 5.63 23.52
CA THR A 123 26.47 6.43 22.50
C THR A 123 25.63 7.60 22.04
N ASP A 124 24.43 7.77 22.61
CA ASP A 124 23.42 8.76 22.22
C ASP A 124 23.20 8.80 20.70
N LYS A 125 23.00 7.62 20.12
CA LYS A 125 22.80 7.44 18.67
C LYS A 125 21.53 6.68 18.37
N GLN A 126 20.83 7.10 17.33
CA GLN A 126 19.81 6.30 16.68
C GLN A 126 20.49 5.43 15.61
N VAL A 127 20.27 4.12 15.67
CA VAL A 127 20.97 3.13 14.84
C VAL A 127 19.97 2.33 14.01
N LEU A 128 20.24 2.15 12.72
CA LEU A 128 19.55 1.20 11.85
C LEU A 128 20.41 -0.03 11.64
N VAL A 129 19.87 -1.21 11.93
CA VAL A 129 20.52 -2.50 11.71
C VAL A 129 19.67 -3.39 10.82
N ALA A 130 20.31 -4.12 9.91
CA ALA A 130 19.70 -5.20 9.16
C ALA A 130 20.08 -6.56 9.77
N LYS A 131 19.08 -7.33 10.22
CA LYS A 131 19.28 -8.68 10.78
C LYS A 131 18.70 -9.72 9.84
N LYS A 132 19.53 -10.68 9.43
CA LYS A 132 19.10 -11.81 8.60
C LYS A 132 18.20 -12.75 9.40
N LEU A 133 17.11 -13.23 8.80
CA LEU A 133 16.24 -14.24 9.38
C LEU A 133 16.93 -15.61 9.31
N ASN A 134 17.02 -16.32 10.43
CA ASN A 134 17.31 -17.75 10.39
C ASN A 134 16.03 -18.49 10.02
N LYS A 135 15.95 -19.01 8.78
CA LYS A 135 14.73 -19.65 8.24
C LYS A 135 14.37 -20.97 8.93
N SER A 136 15.33 -21.63 9.59
CA SER A 136 15.09 -22.84 10.38
C SER A 136 14.46 -22.53 11.75
N THR A 137 14.88 -21.44 12.40
CA THR A 137 14.34 -21.02 13.70
C THR A 137 13.18 -20.04 13.59
N LEU A 138 13.03 -19.34 12.46
CA LEU A 138 12.15 -18.20 12.24
C LEU A 138 12.42 -17.00 13.15
N VAL A 139 13.65 -16.89 13.66
CA VAL A 139 14.10 -15.77 14.50
C VAL A 139 15.19 -14.98 13.78
N PRO A 140 15.12 -13.64 13.75
CA PRO A 140 16.24 -12.82 13.29
C PRO A 140 17.52 -13.14 14.05
N GLN A 141 18.63 -13.29 13.32
CA GLN A 141 19.92 -13.62 13.91
C GLN A 141 20.33 -12.58 14.97
N PRO A 142 21.10 -12.97 16.01
CA PRO A 142 21.58 -12.04 17.03
C PRO A 142 22.46 -10.93 16.45
N GLU A 143 23.33 -11.29 15.52
CA GLU A 143 24.19 -10.36 14.78
C GLU A 143 23.42 -9.69 13.64
N GLY A 144 23.81 -8.47 13.30
CA GLY A 144 23.24 -7.71 12.20
C GLY A 144 24.22 -6.68 11.67
N LYS A 145 24.02 -6.24 10.43
CA LYS A 145 24.83 -5.21 9.78
C LYS A 145 24.28 -3.84 10.13
N VAL A 146 25.08 -2.99 10.77
CA VAL A 146 24.73 -1.58 10.95
C VAL A 146 24.76 -0.91 9.59
N LEU A 147 23.65 -0.25 9.23
CA LEU A 147 23.52 0.47 7.97
C LEU A 147 23.62 1.97 8.18
N ALA A 148 23.04 2.50 9.25
CA ALA A 148 23.11 3.94 9.51
C ALA A 148 23.19 4.21 11.01
N GLU A 149 23.94 5.25 11.35
CA GLU A 149 24.02 5.80 12.70
C GLU A 149 23.92 7.32 12.60
N VAL A 150 23.07 7.89 13.44
CA VAL A 150 22.89 9.34 13.53
C VAL A 150 22.75 9.72 14.98
N ASP A 151 23.21 10.92 15.32
CA ASP A 151 23.12 11.40 16.69
C ASP A 151 21.65 11.52 17.12
N PHE A 152 21.37 11.03 18.33
CA PHE A 152 20.04 11.06 18.90
C PHE A 152 19.85 12.37 19.65
N ASN A 153 18.98 13.24 19.13
CA ASN A 153 18.60 14.46 19.85
C ASN A 153 17.41 14.18 20.79
N SER A 154 17.71 13.96 22.07
CA SER A 154 16.72 13.69 23.12
C SER A 154 15.80 14.88 23.46
N SER A 155 16.15 16.09 23.01
CA SER A 155 15.42 17.32 23.33
C SER A 155 14.31 17.68 22.32
N SER A 156 14.18 16.91 21.25
CA SER A 156 13.16 17.09 20.22
C SER A 156 12.02 16.08 20.39
N TRP A 157 10.78 16.56 20.26
CA TRP A 157 9.61 15.70 20.11
C TRP A 157 9.62 14.95 18.76
N ASP A 158 10.34 15.49 17.77
CA ASP A 158 10.69 14.79 16.53
C ASP A 158 11.90 13.90 16.79
N ARG A 159 11.69 12.57 16.76
CA ARG A 159 12.76 11.57 16.84
C ARG A 159 13.30 11.29 15.45
N THR A 160 14.61 11.07 15.32
CA THR A 160 15.19 10.66 14.03
C THR A 160 14.58 9.33 13.59
N GLU A 161 13.88 9.35 12.46
CA GLU A 161 13.27 8.16 11.89
C GLU A 161 14.02 7.71 10.64
N PHE A 162 14.41 6.44 10.62
CA PHE A 162 14.92 5.78 9.43
C PHE A 162 13.78 5.24 8.59
N HIS A 163 13.86 5.50 7.30
CA HIS A 163 12.99 4.93 6.29
C HIS A 163 13.81 4.05 5.34
N VAL A 164 13.20 2.97 4.86
CA VAL A 164 13.83 2.00 3.97
C VAL A 164 12.98 1.79 2.73
N GLU A 165 13.57 2.02 1.57
CA GLU A 165 12.97 1.79 0.25
C GLU A 165 13.80 0.79 -0.54
N ILE A 166 13.17 0.14 -1.52
CA ILE A 166 13.80 -0.84 -2.40
C ILE A 166 13.52 -0.42 -3.85
N SER A 167 14.48 -0.64 -4.75
CA SER A 167 14.24 -0.49 -6.19
C SER A 167 13.23 -1.55 -6.67
N ASP A 168 12.54 -1.27 -7.78
CA ASP A 168 11.49 -2.14 -8.31
C ASP A 168 12.04 -3.53 -8.69
N ASP A 169 13.29 -3.58 -9.21
CA ASP A 169 14.02 -4.82 -9.51
C ASP A 169 14.60 -5.54 -8.27
N SER A 170 14.36 -5.00 -7.07
CA SER A 170 14.89 -5.51 -5.79
C SER A 170 16.41 -5.59 -5.68
N SER A 171 17.16 -4.93 -6.57
CA SER A 171 18.63 -4.98 -6.61
C SER A 171 19.32 -4.01 -5.67
N LYS A 172 18.61 -2.94 -5.24
CA LYS A 172 19.15 -1.87 -4.40
C LYS A 172 18.20 -1.50 -3.28
N VAL A 173 18.79 -1.02 -2.18
CA VAL A 173 18.07 -0.56 -0.99
C VAL A 173 18.47 0.88 -0.71
N LEU A 174 17.51 1.75 -0.49
CA LEU A 174 17.72 3.12 -0.02
C LEU A 174 17.37 3.18 1.46
N VAL A 175 18.29 3.68 2.27
CA VAL A 175 18.04 4.16 3.63
C VAL A 175 18.06 5.68 3.60
N TYR A 176 17.04 6.30 4.16
CA TYR A 176 17.04 7.75 4.33
C TYR A 176 16.48 8.18 5.69
N ASN A 177 16.95 9.31 6.18
CA ASN A 177 16.45 9.96 7.38
C ASN A 177 16.68 11.47 7.29
N LYS A 178 15.87 12.24 8.02
CA LYS A 178 16.14 13.65 8.30
C LYS A 178 17.26 13.74 9.33
N VAL A 179 18.18 14.69 9.18
CA VAL A 179 19.17 15.04 10.19
C VAL A 179 18.54 16.05 11.15
N LEU A 180 18.59 15.76 12.45
CA LEU A 180 18.12 16.69 13.47
C LEU A 180 19.31 17.52 13.95
N SER A 181 19.45 18.75 13.45
CA SER A 181 20.41 19.72 13.96
C SER A 181 19.85 20.45 15.20
N GLU A 182 20.74 20.89 16.09
CA GLU A 182 20.38 21.81 17.20
C GLU A 182 19.89 23.15 16.64
N ASP A 183 20.54 23.61 15.57
CA ASP A 183 20.11 24.74 14.75
C ASP A 183 18.96 24.29 13.84
N LYS A 184 17.71 24.49 14.28
CA LYS A 184 16.46 24.08 13.60
C LYS A 184 16.25 24.61 12.17
N GLU A 185 17.23 25.29 11.61
CA GLU A 185 17.19 25.96 10.31
C GLU A 185 17.63 25.06 9.15
N ALA A 186 18.45 24.03 9.40
CA ALA A 186 18.97 23.15 8.35
C ALA A 186 17.95 22.06 7.96
N ASN A 187 17.58 22.01 6.69
CA ASN A 187 16.72 20.96 6.13
C ASN A 187 17.55 19.85 5.50
N GLU A 188 18.29 19.14 6.34
CA GLU A 188 19.25 18.11 5.92
C GLU A 188 18.64 16.70 5.94
N PHE A 189 18.98 15.91 4.92
CA PHE A 189 18.68 14.48 4.86
C PHE A 189 19.96 13.70 4.57
N ILE A 190 20.03 12.47 5.06
CA ILE A 190 21.03 11.50 4.62
C ILE A 190 20.34 10.52 3.69
N LEU A 191 20.93 10.32 2.51
CA LEU A 191 20.53 9.29 1.56
C LEU A 191 21.67 8.28 1.44
N SER A 192 21.44 7.03 1.80
CA SER A 192 22.41 5.94 1.66
C SER A 192 21.84 4.82 0.81
N VAL A 193 22.50 4.49 -0.29
CA VAL A 193 22.09 3.42 -1.22
C VAL A 193 23.02 2.22 -1.08
N TYR A 194 22.43 1.04 -0.99
CA TYR A 194 23.12 -0.24 -0.83
C TYR A 194 22.77 -1.18 -1.98
N ASN A 195 23.65 -2.14 -2.25
CA ASN A 195 23.33 -3.28 -3.11
C ASN A 195 22.54 -4.36 -2.36
N LYS A 196 22.17 -5.45 -3.05
CA LYS A 196 21.47 -6.61 -2.47
C LYS A 196 22.19 -7.30 -1.30
N ASP A 197 23.52 -7.20 -1.23
CA ASP A 197 24.35 -7.73 -0.13
C ASP A 197 24.50 -6.71 1.02
N LEU A 198 23.73 -5.62 0.95
CA LEU A 198 23.74 -4.48 1.86
C LEU A 198 25.10 -3.77 1.93
N ASN A 199 25.94 -3.85 0.90
CA ASN A 199 27.16 -3.07 0.79
C ASN A 199 26.81 -1.68 0.28
N GLU A 200 27.34 -0.65 0.94
CA GLU A 200 27.08 0.74 0.56
C GLU A 200 27.65 1.02 -0.84
N LEU A 201 26.81 1.57 -1.71
CA LEU A 201 27.18 2.04 -3.04
C LEU A 201 27.53 3.53 -3.01
N TRP A 202 26.76 4.31 -2.24
CA TRP A 202 27.02 5.71 -1.93
C TRP A 202 26.19 6.17 -0.73
N SER A 203 26.68 7.18 -0.03
CA SER A 203 25.95 7.92 0.99
C SER A 203 26.25 9.41 0.85
N GLU A 204 25.21 10.24 0.83
CA GLU A 204 25.36 11.69 0.76
C GLU A 204 24.42 12.37 1.76
N LYS A 205 24.96 13.36 2.46
CA LYS A 205 24.18 14.30 3.23
C LYS A 205 23.75 15.43 2.29
N ILE A 206 22.45 15.56 2.08
CA ILE A 206 21.86 16.55 1.19
C ILE A 206 21.20 17.66 2.01
N GLU A 207 21.43 18.90 1.62
CA GLU A 207 20.71 20.06 2.13
C GLU A 207 19.62 20.47 1.13
N LEU A 208 18.39 20.56 1.61
CA LEU A 208 17.28 21.07 0.82
C LEU A 208 17.26 22.60 0.90
N PRO A 209 17.13 23.32 -0.23
CA PRO A 209 17.23 24.78 -0.28
C PRO A 209 15.92 25.44 0.14
N TYR A 210 15.23 24.84 1.10
CA TYR A 210 13.90 25.23 1.55
C TYR A 210 13.85 25.22 3.07
N ASP A 211 13.08 26.16 3.61
CA ASP A 211 12.78 26.23 5.03
C ASP A 211 12.20 24.87 5.53
N PRO A 212 12.81 24.24 6.55
CA PRO A 212 12.40 22.93 7.04
C PRO A 212 10.99 22.89 7.62
N ASP A 213 10.41 24.04 8.00
CA ASP A 213 9.01 24.14 8.44
C ASP A 213 8.04 24.34 7.27
N LEU A 214 8.53 24.63 6.07
CA LEU A 214 7.72 24.84 4.86
C LEU A 214 7.88 23.75 3.82
N TYR A 215 8.87 22.86 3.93
CA TYR A 215 9.03 21.74 3.00
C TYR A 215 8.70 20.40 3.67
N GLN A 216 7.66 19.74 3.18
CA GLN A 216 7.24 18.43 3.64
C GLN A 216 7.55 17.37 2.58
N VAL A 217 8.34 16.35 2.95
CA VAL A 217 8.58 15.19 2.09
C VAL A 217 7.32 14.33 2.04
N GLU A 218 6.82 14.08 0.83
CA GLU A 218 5.68 13.20 0.58
C GLU A 218 6.13 11.76 0.32
N SER A 219 7.15 11.60 -0.51
CA SER A 219 7.74 10.29 -0.77
C SER A 219 9.19 10.41 -1.24
N VAL A 220 9.95 9.34 -1.00
CA VAL A 220 11.27 9.14 -1.59
C VAL A 220 11.24 7.81 -2.33
N LYS A 221 11.71 7.80 -3.58
CA LYS A 221 11.79 6.61 -4.43
C LYS A 221 13.21 6.38 -4.92
N LEU A 222 13.56 5.12 -5.11
CA LEU A 222 14.84 4.66 -5.63
C LEU A 222 14.59 3.98 -6.97
N ASP A 223 15.24 4.48 -8.02
CA ASP A 223 15.19 3.85 -9.34
C ASP A 223 16.16 2.65 -9.42
N ASN A 224 16.07 1.82 -10.45
CA ASN A 224 16.95 0.67 -10.62
C ASN A 224 18.38 1.10 -10.96
N SER A 225 18.61 2.33 -11.41
CA SER A 225 19.94 2.91 -11.59
C SER A 225 20.64 3.32 -10.28
N GLY A 226 19.90 3.35 -9.17
CA GLY A 226 20.40 3.78 -7.85
C GLY A 226 20.39 5.29 -7.64
N ASN A 227 19.58 6.02 -8.41
CA ASN A 227 19.28 7.43 -8.21
C ASN A 227 18.08 7.58 -7.26
N ALA A 228 18.11 8.64 -6.45
CA ALA A 228 17.06 8.91 -5.46
C ALA A 228 16.20 10.09 -5.90
N HIS A 229 14.89 9.98 -5.70
CA HIS A 229 13.89 10.96 -6.13
C HIS A 229 13.00 11.32 -4.95
N VAL A 230 13.03 12.59 -4.53
CA VAL A 230 12.29 13.12 -3.39
C VAL A 230 11.16 14.00 -3.91
N LEU A 231 9.93 13.55 -3.74
CA LEU A 231 8.73 14.35 -3.98
C LEU A 231 8.33 15.03 -2.67
N GLY A 232 8.10 16.34 -2.70
CA GLY A 232 7.67 17.09 -1.53
C GLY A 232 6.72 18.24 -1.86
N LYS A 233 6.02 18.70 -0.82
CA LYS A 233 5.18 19.90 -0.82
C LYS A 233 5.99 21.06 -0.24
N LEU A 234 6.04 22.16 -0.98
CA LEU A 234 6.60 23.43 -0.53
C LEU A 234 5.46 24.39 -0.24
N TYR A 235 5.32 24.80 1.03
CA TYR A 235 4.28 25.68 1.51
C TYR A 235 4.71 27.15 1.42
N ASP A 236 3.80 28.04 1.03
CA ASP A 236 4.14 29.46 0.84
C ASP A 236 4.17 30.28 2.16
N SER A 237 3.68 29.71 3.26
CA SER A 237 3.52 30.45 4.52
C SER A 237 3.46 29.56 5.75
N LYS A 238 3.93 30.14 6.86
CA LYS A 238 3.86 29.56 8.20
C LYS A 238 2.55 29.97 8.91
N ASN A 239 2.07 29.12 9.81
CA ASN A 239 1.01 29.43 10.76
C ASN A 239 1.59 30.19 11.97
N TRP A 240 0.73 30.53 12.94
CA TRP A 240 1.15 31.30 14.13
C TRP A 240 2.18 30.57 15.02
N MET A 241 2.33 29.25 14.87
CA MET A 241 3.33 28.43 15.56
C MET A 241 4.62 28.26 14.75
N GLY A 242 4.76 28.94 13.60
CA GLY A 242 5.93 28.80 12.73
C GLY A 242 5.94 27.52 11.88
N LYS A 243 4.83 26.79 11.76
CA LYS A 243 4.74 25.55 10.96
C LYS A 243 3.99 25.74 9.65
N ALA A 244 4.25 24.89 8.65
CA ALA A 244 3.54 24.88 7.38
C ALA A 244 2.02 25.10 7.55
N LYS A 245 1.50 26.13 6.89
CA LYS A 245 0.08 26.45 6.92
C LYS A 245 -0.62 25.72 5.77
N GLY A 246 -1.39 24.69 6.09
CA GLY A 246 -2.14 23.90 5.10
C GLY A 246 -3.06 24.72 4.20
N LYS A 247 -3.77 25.69 4.80
CA LYS A 247 -4.65 26.62 4.08
C LYS A 247 -4.42 28.08 4.50
N LYS A 248 -4.42 29.04 3.56
CA LYS A 248 -4.34 30.49 3.79
C LYS A 248 -5.54 31.19 3.16
N ASN A 249 -6.43 31.79 3.96
CA ASN A 249 -7.69 32.37 3.47
C ASN A 249 -8.64 31.33 2.82
N GLY A 250 -8.75 30.15 3.43
CA GLY A 250 -9.60 29.04 2.94
C GLY A 250 -8.99 28.20 1.82
N LYS A 251 -7.82 28.62 1.33
CA LYS A 251 -7.16 28.14 0.12
C LYS A 251 -5.92 27.31 0.43
N VAL A 252 -5.70 26.17 -0.24
CA VAL A 252 -4.46 25.41 -0.04
C VAL A 252 -3.24 26.27 -0.40
N ASN A 253 -2.18 26.13 0.40
CA ASN A 253 -1.02 27.02 0.37
C ASN A 253 0.28 26.23 0.18
N TYR A 254 0.34 25.36 -0.84
CA TYR A 254 1.55 24.64 -1.24
C TYR A 254 1.59 24.31 -2.73
N GLY A 255 2.79 24.11 -3.27
CA GLY A 255 3.07 23.51 -4.57
C GLY A 255 3.98 22.28 -4.44
N PHE A 256 4.08 21.48 -5.50
CA PHE A 256 4.93 20.28 -5.48
C PHE A 256 6.30 20.54 -6.11
N LYS A 257 7.34 19.97 -5.49
CA LYS A 257 8.71 19.95 -6.00
C LYS A 257 9.18 18.51 -6.05
N LEU A 258 9.83 18.15 -7.16
CA LEU A 258 10.53 16.88 -7.30
C LEU A 258 12.04 17.15 -7.38
N LEU A 259 12.77 16.67 -6.39
CA LEU A 259 14.22 16.73 -6.34
C LEU A 259 14.79 15.37 -6.71
N SER A 260 15.65 15.31 -7.73
CA SER A 260 16.28 14.09 -8.20
C SER A 260 17.79 14.16 -8.05
N PHE A 261 18.37 13.10 -7.51
CA PHE A 261 19.78 12.96 -7.16
C PHE A 261 20.41 11.85 -7.99
N TYR A 262 21.17 12.25 -9.01
CA TYR A 262 21.81 11.34 -9.95
C TYR A 262 23.30 11.18 -9.69
N GLN A 263 23.90 10.15 -10.27
CA GLN A 263 25.34 9.89 -10.23
C GLN A 263 25.87 9.88 -8.79
N ARG A 264 25.23 9.08 -7.93
CA ARG A 264 25.58 8.97 -6.50
C ARG A 264 25.45 10.30 -5.76
N GLY A 265 24.34 11.00 -5.97
CA GLY A 265 24.05 12.28 -5.30
C GLY A 265 24.73 13.53 -5.87
N LYS A 266 25.72 13.38 -6.76
CA LYS A 266 26.53 14.50 -7.27
C LYS A 266 25.77 15.48 -8.18
N ILE A 267 24.79 14.98 -8.93
CA ILE A 267 23.97 15.84 -9.79
C ILE A 267 22.58 15.96 -9.18
N LYS A 268 22.24 17.19 -8.77
CA LYS A 268 20.90 17.56 -8.32
C LYS A 268 20.11 18.19 -9.46
N LYS A 269 18.87 17.74 -9.64
CA LYS A 269 17.88 18.39 -10.50
C LYS A 269 16.61 18.66 -9.70
N GLU A 270 15.98 19.78 -10.00
CA GLU A 270 14.72 20.21 -9.42
C GLU A 270 13.70 20.39 -10.53
N TYR A 271 12.53 19.80 -10.34
CA TYR A 271 11.38 19.95 -11.23
C TYR A 271 10.25 20.62 -10.46
N ASN A 272 9.82 21.77 -10.97
CA ASN A 272 8.66 22.49 -10.44
C ASN A 272 7.40 21.85 -11.02
N ILE A 273 6.59 21.22 -10.17
CA ILE A 273 5.36 20.56 -10.58
C ILE A 273 4.20 21.46 -10.19
N GLU A 274 3.78 22.26 -11.16
CA GLU A 274 2.79 23.32 -10.99
C GLU A 274 1.82 23.31 -12.17
N LEU A 275 0.55 23.56 -11.87
CA LEU A 275 -0.50 23.72 -12.86
C LEU A 275 -1.15 25.09 -12.65
N LYS A 276 -1.17 25.91 -13.70
CA LYS A 276 -1.65 27.29 -13.60
C LYS A 276 -3.15 27.30 -13.28
N ASP A 277 -3.55 28.13 -12.32
CA ASP A 277 -4.95 28.34 -11.91
C ASP A 277 -5.66 27.04 -11.46
N LYS A 278 -4.90 26.00 -11.09
CA LYS A 278 -5.41 24.70 -10.63
C LYS A 278 -4.61 24.22 -9.44
N PHE A 279 -5.26 23.45 -8.58
CA PHE A 279 -4.63 22.93 -7.40
C PHE A 279 -4.27 21.46 -7.59
N LEU A 280 -2.97 21.15 -7.63
CA LEU A 280 -2.49 19.76 -7.65
C LEU A 280 -2.60 19.15 -6.26
N ASN A 281 -3.10 17.93 -6.18
CA ASN A 281 -3.11 17.14 -4.95
C ASN A 281 -2.82 15.66 -5.23
N ASN A 282 -2.38 14.96 -4.19
CA ASN A 282 -2.12 13.51 -4.26
C ASN A 282 -1.20 13.07 -5.42
N LEU A 283 -0.06 13.74 -5.62
CA LEU A 283 0.92 13.29 -6.61
C LEU A 283 1.71 12.08 -6.12
N THR A 284 2.04 11.18 -7.04
CA THR A 284 2.95 10.04 -6.82
C THR A 284 3.92 9.92 -8.00
N ILE A 285 4.99 9.15 -7.79
CA ILE A 285 5.98 8.87 -8.84
C ILE A 285 6.28 7.37 -8.97
N ARG A 286 6.58 6.96 -10.21
CA ARG A 286 7.09 5.64 -10.60
C ARG A 286 8.10 5.79 -11.73
N PHE A 287 8.77 4.70 -12.06
CA PHE A 287 9.72 4.63 -13.16
C PHE A 287 9.21 3.67 -14.22
N ASP A 288 9.38 4.01 -15.49
CA ASP A 288 9.16 3.06 -16.59
C ASP A 288 10.39 2.18 -16.82
N GLU A 289 10.32 1.24 -17.76
CA GLU A 289 11.42 0.34 -18.11
C GLU A 289 12.70 1.06 -18.57
N ASN A 290 12.58 2.32 -19.03
CA ASN A 290 13.69 3.17 -19.45
C ASN A 290 14.17 4.10 -18.33
N GLU A 291 13.69 3.90 -17.10
CA GLU A 291 13.96 4.69 -15.91
C GLU A 291 13.50 6.16 -16.04
N ASN A 292 12.56 6.45 -16.96
CA ASN A 292 11.94 7.76 -17.02
C ASN A 292 11.05 7.94 -15.80
N ILE A 293 11.03 9.15 -15.26
CA ILE A 293 10.18 9.45 -14.11
C ILE A 293 8.77 9.73 -14.63
N LEU A 294 7.82 8.89 -14.23
CA LEU A 294 6.39 9.10 -14.40
C LEU A 294 5.85 9.73 -13.12
N CYS A 295 5.29 10.93 -13.22
CA CYS A 295 4.63 11.61 -12.13
C CYS A 295 3.17 11.84 -12.50
N ALA A 296 2.26 11.39 -11.65
CA ALA A 296 0.85 11.63 -11.86
C ALA A 296 0.12 11.87 -10.55
N GLY A 297 -1.00 12.58 -10.64
CA GLY A 297 -1.95 12.68 -9.55
C GLY A 297 -3.20 13.42 -9.94
N PHE A 298 -3.90 13.97 -8.96
CA PHE A 298 -5.17 14.67 -9.20
C PHE A 298 -5.01 16.17 -9.16
N TYR A 299 -5.98 16.86 -9.74
CA TYR A 299 -6.17 18.29 -9.53
C TYR A 299 -7.64 18.65 -9.32
N SER A 300 -7.85 19.83 -8.75
CA SER A 300 -9.14 20.49 -8.59
C SER A 300 -9.10 21.94 -9.08
N GLU A 301 -10.27 22.51 -9.39
CA GLU A 301 -10.41 23.97 -9.64
C GLU A 301 -10.56 24.71 -8.31
N GLU A 302 -11.21 24.07 -7.34
CA GLU A 302 -11.31 24.59 -5.99
C GLU A 302 -10.04 24.29 -5.21
N GLU A 303 -9.68 25.21 -4.30
CA GLU A 303 -8.48 25.11 -3.48
C GLU A 303 -8.71 24.19 -2.26
N GLU A 304 -9.39 23.07 -2.52
CA GLU A 304 -9.70 21.97 -1.61
C GLU A 304 -9.10 20.66 -2.15
N VAL A 305 -8.99 19.64 -1.30
CA VAL A 305 -8.40 18.34 -1.69
C VAL A 305 -9.49 17.47 -2.33
N ASN A 306 -9.82 17.81 -3.58
CA ASN A 306 -10.83 17.12 -4.36
C ASN A 306 -10.26 16.66 -5.70
N VAL A 307 -11.03 15.88 -6.44
CA VAL A 307 -10.67 15.33 -7.74
C VAL A 307 -11.62 15.85 -8.81
N LYS A 308 -11.08 16.66 -9.72
CA LYS A 308 -11.74 17.08 -10.95
C LYS A 308 -11.14 16.39 -12.17
N GLY A 309 -9.82 16.26 -12.17
CA GLY A 309 -9.05 15.74 -13.28
C GLY A 309 -7.75 15.10 -12.84
N ILE A 310 -7.01 14.57 -13.81
CA ILE A 310 -5.66 14.03 -13.63
C ILE A 310 -4.62 15.02 -14.13
N TYR A 311 -3.44 14.97 -13.52
CA TYR A 311 -2.22 15.61 -13.97
C TYR A 311 -1.20 14.53 -14.25
N PHE A 312 -0.47 14.65 -15.37
CA PHE A 312 0.59 13.73 -15.74
C PHE A 312 1.84 14.49 -16.22
N LEU A 313 3.00 13.97 -15.86
CA LEU A 313 4.30 14.49 -16.24
C LEU A 313 5.30 13.34 -16.43
N ARG A 314 6.05 13.37 -17.53
CA ARG A 314 7.16 12.45 -17.80
C ARG A 314 8.47 13.20 -17.91
N VAL A 315 9.48 12.74 -17.18
CA VAL A 315 10.86 13.23 -17.28
C VAL A 315 11.74 12.16 -17.90
N ASP A 316 12.41 12.49 -19.00
CA ASP A 316 13.34 11.56 -19.64
C ASP A 316 14.61 11.34 -18.81
N SER A 317 14.98 10.08 -18.63
CA SER A 317 16.07 9.67 -17.74
C SER A 317 17.45 10.13 -18.23
N LYS A 318 17.63 10.27 -19.55
CA LYS A 318 18.91 10.60 -20.19
C LYS A 318 19.17 12.11 -20.20
N THR A 319 18.24 12.86 -20.78
CA THR A 319 18.29 14.32 -20.94
C THR A 319 17.89 15.05 -19.67
N LYS A 320 17.14 14.40 -18.77
CA LYS A 320 16.64 14.96 -17.51
C LYS A 320 15.72 16.17 -17.75
N LYS A 321 15.00 16.14 -18.87
CA LYS A 321 14.04 17.17 -19.28
C LYS A 321 12.63 16.62 -19.19
N VAL A 322 11.68 17.50 -18.91
CA VAL A 322 10.25 17.19 -19.02
C VAL A 322 9.93 17.02 -20.50
N GLU A 323 9.47 15.83 -20.87
CA GLU A 323 9.05 15.52 -22.24
C GLU A 323 7.55 15.71 -22.43
N VAL A 324 6.78 15.21 -21.46
CA VAL A 324 5.32 15.22 -21.48
C VAL A 324 4.83 15.93 -20.24
N LYS A 325 3.83 16.79 -20.42
CA LYS A 325 3.07 17.42 -19.36
C LYS A 325 1.64 17.62 -19.85
N SER A 326 0.69 16.94 -19.21
CA SER A 326 -0.72 17.00 -19.56
C SER A 326 -1.60 17.12 -18.31
N TYR A 327 -2.84 17.52 -18.54
CA TYR A 327 -3.89 17.47 -17.54
C TYR A 327 -5.24 17.31 -18.27
N GLU A 328 -6.17 16.58 -17.65
CA GLU A 328 -7.47 16.29 -18.26
C GLU A 328 -8.57 16.21 -17.19
N ASP A 329 -9.68 16.92 -17.43
CA ASP A 329 -10.91 16.81 -16.62
C ASP A 329 -11.63 15.51 -16.98
N PHE A 330 -12.03 14.70 -16.01
CA PHE A 330 -12.81 13.47 -16.30
C PHE A 330 -14.02 13.29 -15.39
N ILE A 331 -14.08 13.98 -14.24
CA ILE A 331 -15.00 13.60 -13.17
C ILE A 331 -16.49 13.73 -13.55
N VAL A 332 -16.85 14.76 -14.32
CA VAL A 332 -18.24 14.97 -14.73
C VAL A 332 -18.71 13.88 -15.68
N GLN A 333 -17.87 13.55 -16.67
CA GLN A 333 -18.18 12.53 -17.67
C GLN A 333 -18.27 11.16 -16.99
N HIS A 334 -17.24 10.82 -16.21
CA HIS A 334 -17.19 9.58 -15.42
C HIS A 334 -18.41 9.41 -14.51
N LEU A 335 -18.76 10.41 -13.71
CA LEU A 335 -19.91 10.33 -12.80
C LEU A 335 -21.23 10.18 -13.55
N LYS A 336 -21.36 10.72 -14.76
CA LYS A 336 -22.55 10.54 -15.59
C LYS A 336 -22.63 9.13 -16.15
N GLU A 337 -21.51 8.58 -16.63
CA GLU A 337 -21.42 7.23 -17.19
C GLU A 337 -21.83 6.16 -16.17
N ILE A 338 -21.37 6.28 -14.92
CA ILE A 338 -21.71 5.32 -13.85
C ILE A 338 -23.05 5.60 -13.16
N SER A 339 -23.75 6.69 -13.54
CA SER A 339 -25.01 7.08 -12.89
C SER A 339 -26.23 6.60 -13.67
N SER A 340 -27.27 6.19 -12.95
CA SER A 340 -28.63 6.07 -13.51
C SER A 340 -29.12 7.40 -14.12
N GLU A 341 -30.13 7.35 -15.00
CA GLU A 341 -30.73 8.54 -15.63
C GLU A 341 -31.15 9.61 -14.60
N LYS A 342 -31.64 9.19 -13.43
CA LYS A 342 -31.98 10.08 -12.32
C LYS A 342 -30.73 10.75 -11.71
N GLY A 343 -29.63 10.01 -11.61
CA GLY A 343 -28.32 10.51 -11.18
C GLY A 343 -27.76 11.55 -12.16
N GLN A 344 -27.78 11.25 -13.46
CA GLN A 344 -27.35 12.17 -14.51
C GLN A 344 -28.14 13.49 -14.46
N LYS A 345 -29.48 13.43 -14.36
CA LYS A 345 -30.33 14.62 -14.17
C LYS A 345 -30.03 15.40 -12.88
N ARG A 346 -29.49 14.77 -11.84
CA ARG A 346 -29.03 15.47 -10.62
C ARG A 346 -27.73 16.21 -10.88
N ILE A 347 -26.80 15.58 -11.59
CA ILE A 347 -25.52 16.18 -12.00
C ILE A 347 -25.79 17.39 -12.91
N ASP A 348 -26.61 17.23 -13.95
CA ASP A 348 -26.95 18.34 -14.87
C ASP A 348 -27.60 19.52 -14.15
N ARG A 349 -28.50 19.27 -13.19
CA ARG A 349 -29.10 20.33 -12.37
C ARG A 349 -28.11 21.03 -11.46
N LYS A 350 -27.05 20.35 -11.00
CA LYS A 350 -25.97 21.00 -10.23
C LYS A 350 -25.13 21.88 -11.16
N ILE A 351 -24.76 21.37 -12.33
CA ILE A 351 -24.01 22.11 -13.35
C ILE A 351 -24.78 23.36 -13.81
N ALA A 352 -26.07 23.23 -14.12
CA ALA A 352 -26.93 24.35 -14.52
C ALA A 352 -27.09 25.43 -13.43
N LYS A 353 -26.81 25.09 -12.17
CA LYS A 353 -26.76 26.01 -11.03
C LYS A 353 -25.37 26.59 -10.78
N GLY A 354 -24.41 26.36 -11.67
CA GLY A 354 -23.03 26.79 -11.53
C GLY A 354 -22.27 26.10 -10.39
N LYS A 355 -22.69 24.90 -9.98
CA LYS A 355 -21.97 24.13 -8.95
C LYS A 355 -20.86 23.31 -9.60
N ASN A 356 -19.66 23.41 -9.04
CA ASN A 356 -18.56 22.51 -9.38
C ASN A 356 -18.90 21.08 -8.93
N ILE A 357 -18.43 20.13 -9.73
CA ILE A 357 -18.57 18.70 -9.47
C ILE A 357 -17.15 18.15 -9.37
N GLU A 358 -16.78 17.73 -8.17
CA GLU A 358 -15.51 17.11 -7.86
C GLU A 358 -15.78 15.93 -6.90
N LEU A 359 -14.84 14.99 -6.80
CA LEU A 359 -14.88 13.93 -5.79
C LEU A 359 -13.97 14.26 -4.62
N ASP A 360 -14.49 14.14 -3.41
CA ASP A 360 -13.74 14.47 -2.20
C ASP A 360 -13.06 13.23 -1.61
N ASN A 361 -11.97 13.44 -0.88
CA ASN A 361 -11.35 12.43 -0.01
C ASN A 361 -10.76 11.20 -0.73
N PHE A 362 -10.38 11.30 -2.00
CA PHE A 362 -9.60 10.25 -2.67
C PHE A 362 -8.10 10.48 -2.50
N TYR A 363 -7.37 9.44 -2.14
CA TYR A 363 -5.91 9.42 -2.15
C TYR A 363 -5.41 8.38 -3.14
N ILE A 364 -4.27 8.63 -3.78
CA ILE A 364 -3.66 7.66 -4.68
C ILE A 364 -2.95 6.61 -3.86
N ASP A 365 -3.39 5.37 -4.03
CA ASP A 365 -2.84 4.21 -3.33
C ASP A 365 -1.79 3.51 -4.21
N HIS A 366 -2.10 3.35 -5.51
CA HIS A 366 -1.19 2.75 -6.47
C HIS A 366 -1.09 3.52 -7.79
N MET A 367 0.09 3.45 -8.38
CA MET A 367 0.38 3.79 -9.77
C MET A 367 1.10 2.58 -10.34
N MET A 368 0.42 1.87 -11.23
CA MET A 368 0.96 0.72 -11.94
C MET A 368 1.41 1.16 -13.32
N VAL A 369 2.66 0.91 -13.66
CA VAL A 369 3.20 1.14 -15.01
C VAL A 369 3.03 -0.15 -15.80
N LYS A 370 2.38 -0.08 -16.95
CA LYS A 370 2.18 -1.22 -17.86
C LYS A 370 3.33 -1.30 -18.85
N ASN A 371 3.50 -2.48 -19.48
CA ASN A 371 4.56 -2.73 -20.45
C ASN A 371 4.47 -1.84 -21.71
N ASP A 372 3.28 -1.33 -22.05
CA ASP A 372 3.07 -0.38 -23.14
C ASP A 372 3.42 1.08 -22.77
N GLY A 373 3.88 1.31 -21.53
CA GLY A 373 4.18 2.63 -21.00
C GLY A 373 2.96 3.40 -20.47
N SER A 374 1.74 2.87 -20.64
CA SER A 374 0.55 3.42 -20.00
C SER A 374 0.59 3.19 -18.49
N ILE A 375 -0.17 4.00 -17.75
CA ILE A 375 -0.28 3.87 -16.30
C ILE A 375 -1.72 3.60 -15.88
N LEU A 376 -1.91 2.81 -14.84
CA LEU A 376 -3.17 2.70 -14.12
C LEU A 376 -3.00 3.37 -12.76
N LEU A 377 -3.69 4.49 -12.56
CA LEU A 377 -3.85 5.11 -11.25
C LEU A 377 -5.01 4.46 -10.52
N VAL A 378 -4.75 4.08 -9.28
CA VAL A 378 -5.74 3.50 -8.37
C VAL A 378 -5.79 4.38 -7.13
N ALA A 379 -6.96 4.94 -6.86
CA ALA A 379 -7.20 5.79 -5.71
C ALA A 379 -8.34 5.24 -4.87
N GLU A 380 -8.26 5.41 -3.55
CA GLU A 380 -9.29 4.97 -2.62
C GLU A 380 -9.88 6.16 -1.85
N GLU A 381 -11.20 6.17 -1.66
CA GLU A 381 -11.88 7.11 -0.78
C GLU A 381 -11.49 6.82 0.68
N PHE A 382 -10.95 7.82 1.38
CA PHE A 382 -10.58 7.69 2.79
C PHE A 382 -10.89 8.92 3.62
N TYR A 383 -11.54 8.72 4.76
CA TYR A 383 -11.76 9.77 5.75
C TYR A 383 -11.85 9.21 7.18
N ALA A 384 -11.46 10.03 8.15
CA ALA A 384 -11.57 9.71 9.56
C ALA A 384 -12.76 10.44 10.20
N THR A 385 -13.62 9.71 10.89
CA THR A 385 -14.73 10.26 11.68
C THR A 385 -14.37 10.22 13.15
N GLN A 386 -14.53 11.32 13.87
CA GLN A 386 -14.34 11.36 15.32
C GLN A 386 -15.69 11.50 16.02
N THR A 387 -16.01 10.54 16.89
CA THR A 387 -17.18 10.58 17.76
C THR A 387 -16.74 10.94 19.17
N TYR A 388 -17.31 12.01 19.70
CA TYR A 388 -17.10 12.45 21.07
C TYR A 388 -18.25 11.95 21.95
N GLU A 389 -17.94 11.12 22.93
CA GLU A 389 -18.91 10.60 23.90
C GLU A 389 -18.63 11.22 25.28
N PRO A 390 -19.49 12.14 25.77
CA PRO A 390 -19.39 12.66 27.12
C PRO A 390 -19.76 11.57 28.12
N GLY A 391 -18.87 11.28 29.07
CA GLY A 391 -19.10 10.35 30.16
C GLY A 391 -19.89 10.99 31.31
N MET A 392 -20.67 10.16 32.01
CA MET A 392 -21.59 10.58 33.08
C MET A 392 -20.91 11.28 34.28
N ASN A 393 -19.59 11.13 34.44
CA ASN A 393 -18.80 11.72 35.54
C ASN A 393 -17.77 12.77 35.06
N GLY A 394 -18.01 13.41 33.91
CA GLY A 394 -17.14 14.48 33.39
C GLY A 394 -15.86 14.00 32.68
N GLY A 395 -15.65 12.69 32.56
CA GLY A 395 -14.68 12.12 31.61
C GLY A 395 -15.24 12.12 30.20
N SER A 396 -14.40 12.12 29.17
CA SER A 396 -14.83 11.99 27.78
C SER A 396 -14.03 10.91 27.06
N THR A 397 -14.69 10.20 26.15
CA THR A 397 -14.02 9.26 25.24
C THR A 397 -14.13 9.80 23.83
N THR A 398 -12.99 9.94 23.15
CA THR A 398 -12.97 10.25 21.71
C THR A 398 -12.67 8.97 20.96
N ARG A 399 -13.58 8.55 20.08
CA ARG A 399 -13.40 7.40 19.21
C ARG A 399 -13.14 7.90 17.79
N THR A 400 -11.99 7.53 17.23
CA THR A 400 -11.69 7.77 15.82
C THR A 400 -11.99 6.51 15.01
N GLU A 401 -12.79 6.65 13.97
CA GLU A 401 -13.12 5.58 13.01
C GLU A 401 -12.56 5.95 11.64
N TYR A 402 -11.72 5.07 11.09
CA TYR A 402 -11.14 5.22 9.76
C TYR A 402 -12.01 4.50 8.74
N ASN A 403 -12.43 5.22 7.70
CA ASN A 403 -13.34 4.71 6.69
C ASN A 403 -12.60 4.63 5.36
N PHE A 404 -12.65 3.45 4.74
CA PHE A 404 -12.11 3.19 3.41
C PHE A 404 -13.28 2.82 2.49
N GLY A 405 -13.57 3.68 1.54
CA GLY A 405 -14.75 3.63 0.70
C GLY A 405 -14.46 3.03 -0.67
N ASN A 406 -14.96 3.71 -1.70
CA ASN A 406 -14.86 3.25 -3.08
C ASN A 406 -13.46 3.41 -3.66
N ILE A 407 -13.21 2.71 -4.77
CA ILE A 407 -11.95 2.77 -5.51
C ILE A 407 -12.21 3.44 -6.86
N LEU A 408 -11.35 4.39 -7.24
CA LEU A 408 -11.35 5.08 -8.50
C LEU A 408 -10.16 4.63 -9.35
N LEU A 409 -10.44 4.23 -10.58
CA LEU A 409 -9.45 3.78 -11.55
C LEU A 409 -9.35 4.79 -12.69
N VAL A 410 -8.13 5.16 -13.07
CA VAL A 410 -7.86 6.00 -14.24
C VAL A 410 -6.70 5.40 -15.03
N ASN A 411 -6.96 4.94 -16.25
CA ASN A 411 -5.93 4.52 -17.18
C ASN A 411 -5.49 5.69 -18.06
N ILE A 412 -4.18 5.94 -18.10
CA ILE A 412 -3.59 7.09 -18.81
C ILE A 412 -2.54 6.54 -19.78
N ASP A 413 -2.58 6.99 -21.03
CA ASP A 413 -1.61 6.62 -22.07
C ASP A 413 -0.21 7.25 -21.83
N PRO A 414 0.83 6.85 -22.59
CA PRO A 414 2.17 7.43 -22.45
C PRO A 414 2.26 8.93 -22.74
N GLU A 415 1.31 9.49 -23.49
CA GLU A 415 1.18 10.91 -23.82
C GLU A 415 0.42 11.70 -22.73
N GLY A 416 -0.13 11.01 -21.75
CA GLY A 416 -0.83 11.60 -20.63
C GLY A 416 -2.32 11.87 -20.86
N ASN A 417 -2.95 11.24 -21.86
CA ASN A 417 -4.39 11.30 -22.09
C ASN A 417 -5.11 10.13 -21.40
N ILE A 418 -6.37 10.32 -21.03
CA ILE A 418 -7.18 9.28 -20.38
C ILE A 418 -7.71 8.30 -21.44
N ASN A 419 -7.40 7.02 -21.28
CA ASN A 419 -7.98 5.95 -22.09
C ASN A 419 -9.36 5.56 -21.58
N TRP A 420 -9.46 5.32 -20.27
CA TRP A 420 -10.72 4.95 -19.60
C TRP A 420 -10.64 5.23 -18.10
N THR A 421 -11.81 5.32 -17.48
CA THR A 421 -11.99 5.48 -16.02
C THR A 421 -13.04 4.51 -15.53
N ASP A 422 -12.92 4.03 -14.29
CA ASP A 422 -13.96 3.21 -13.67
C ASP A 422 -14.00 3.38 -12.14
N HIS A 423 -15.11 2.93 -11.54
CA HIS A 423 -15.41 3.05 -10.13
C HIS A 423 -15.79 1.68 -9.54
N ILE A 424 -15.08 1.23 -8.50
CA ILE A 424 -15.42 0.02 -7.74
C ILE A 424 -16.15 0.43 -6.46
N PHE A 425 -17.40 -0.03 -6.32
CA PHE A 425 -18.23 0.25 -5.16
C PHE A 425 -18.01 -0.78 -4.06
N LYS A 426 -17.41 -0.34 -2.95
CA LYS A 426 -17.02 -1.21 -1.83
C LYS A 426 -17.88 -0.97 -0.59
N LEU A 427 -18.09 -2.02 0.20
CA LEU A 427 -18.69 -1.88 1.52
C LEU A 427 -17.73 -1.19 2.49
N LYS A 428 -18.27 -0.27 3.29
CA LYS A 428 -17.57 0.23 4.47
C LYS A 428 -17.60 -0.87 5.54
N THR A 429 -16.43 -1.27 6.05
CA THR A 429 -16.28 -2.34 7.04
C THR A 429 -15.38 -1.85 8.19
N GLY A 430 -15.16 -2.68 9.20
CA GLY A 430 -14.16 -2.36 10.23
C GLY A 430 -12.73 -2.40 9.69
N PHE A 431 -11.82 -1.70 10.37
CA PHE A 431 -10.40 -1.53 9.99
C PHE A 431 -9.70 -2.78 9.41
N PHE A 432 -9.90 -3.96 9.99
CA PHE A 432 -9.29 -5.22 9.51
C PHE A 432 -9.78 -5.69 8.13
N TYR A 433 -11.02 -5.38 7.80
CA TYR A 433 -11.73 -5.92 6.63
C TYR A 433 -11.94 -4.85 5.56
N SER A 434 -11.41 -3.65 5.81
CA SER A 434 -11.47 -2.48 4.96
C SER A 434 -10.38 -2.52 3.89
N SER A 435 -10.45 -1.57 2.96
CA SER A 435 -9.59 -1.51 1.78
C SER A 435 -9.73 -2.72 0.84
N TYR A 436 -8.75 -2.91 -0.02
CA TYR A 436 -8.68 -3.88 -1.10
C TYR A 436 -7.22 -4.31 -1.30
N ASP A 437 -6.99 -5.29 -2.16
CA ASP A 437 -5.66 -5.58 -2.69
C ASP A 437 -5.77 -5.88 -4.19
N MET A 438 -4.65 -5.90 -4.91
CA MET A 438 -4.64 -6.07 -6.36
C MET A 438 -3.54 -7.02 -6.86
N ALA A 439 -3.75 -7.61 -8.02
CA ALA A 439 -2.75 -8.37 -8.76
C ALA A 439 -2.78 -7.98 -10.24
N SER A 440 -1.62 -8.00 -10.90
CA SER A 440 -1.55 -7.88 -12.36
C SER A 440 -1.12 -9.22 -12.95
N VAL A 441 -1.92 -9.76 -13.86
CA VAL A 441 -1.70 -11.08 -14.46
C VAL A 441 -1.99 -10.99 -15.95
N ASN A 442 -1.00 -11.31 -16.78
CA ASN A 442 -1.13 -11.33 -18.25
C ASN A 442 -1.74 -10.05 -18.84
N GLY A 443 -1.33 -8.87 -18.37
CA GLY A 443 -1.84 -7.57 -18.83
C GLY A 443 -3.21 -7.17 -18.28
N LYS A 444 -3.86 -8.05 -17.53
CA LYS A 444 -5.11 -7.76 -16.79
C LYS A 444 -4.79 -7.33 -15.36
N VAL A 445 -5.75 -6.65 -14.73
CA VAL A 445 -5.66 -6.25 -13.33
C VAL A 445 -6.85 -6.79 -12.56
N PHE A 446 -6.56 -7.42 -11.43
CA PHE A 446 -7.53 -8.03 -10.54
C PHE A 446 -7.59 -7.24 -9.23
N PHE A 447 -8.79 -7.02 -8.70
CA PHE A 447 -8.97 -6.45 -7.37
C PHE A 447 -9.75 -7.42 -6.49
N ILE A 448 -9.34 -7.52 -5.23
CA ILE A 448 -10.01 -8.32 -4.22
C ILE A 448 -10.43 -7.46 -3.03
N TYR A 449 -11.68 -7.59 -2.61
CA TYR A 449 -12.24 -6.78 -1.54
C TYR A 449 -13.49 -7.39 -0.90
N ASN A 450 -13.90 -6.87 0.25
CA ASN A 450 -15.14 -7.31 0.90
C ASN A 450 -16.36 -6.52 0.39
N THR A 451 -17.44 -7.22 0.05
CA THR A 451 -18.72 -6.59 -0.33
C THR A 451 -19.95 -7.38 0.15
N ALA A 452 -21.15 -6.85 -0.12
CA ALA A 452 -22.41 -7.54 0.16
C ALA A 452 -22.71 -8.51 -0.97
N CYS A 453 -22.93 -9.79 -0.67
CA CYS A 453 -23.20 -10.77 -1.73
C CYS A 453 -24.51 -10.49 -2.44
N ASP A 454 -25.49 -9.95 -1.73
CA ASP A 454 -26.80 -9.59 -2.31
C ASP A 454 -26.66 -8.56 -3.44
N ARG A 455 -25.63 -7.68 -3.41
CA ARG A 455 -25.33 -6.73 -4.49
C ARG A 455 -24.92 -7.49 -5.76
N LEU A 456 -24.00 -8.44 -5.61
CA LEU A 456 -23.46 -9.24 -6.70
C LEU A 456 -24.51 -10.20 -7.27
N ASP A 457 -25.24 -10.87 -6.39
CA ASP A 457 -26.33 -11.78 -6.76
C ASP A 457 -27.43 -11.07 -7.57
N ALA A 458 -27.67 -9.79 -7.28
CA ALA A 458 -28.64 -8.95 -8.00
C ALA A 458 -28.08 -8.25 -9.25
N GLY A 459 -26.79 -8.42 -9.57
CA GLY A 459 -26.13 -7.72 -10.68
C GLY A 459 -26.15 -6.19 -10.52
N GLN A 460 -26.12 -5.68 -9.28
CA GLN A 460 -26.18 -4.24 -9.03
C GLN A 460 -24.78 -3.61 -9.05
N GLU A 461 -24.61 -2.61 -9.89
CA GLU A 461 -23.38 -1.82 -9.94
C GLU A 461 -23.32 -0.78 -8.80
N GLU A 462 -24.44 -0.18 -8.41
CA GLU A 462 -24.44 0.81 -7.31
C GLU A 462 -24.23 0.15 -5.93
N SER A 463 -23.48 0.82 -5.05
CA SER A 463 -23.37 0.41 -3.65
C SER A 463 -24.77 0.32 -3.02
N PRO A 464 -25.16 -0.80 -2.39
CA PRO A 464 -26.34 -0.79 -1.56
C PRO A 464 -26.14 0.26 -0.47
N LYS A 465 -27.20 0.99 -0.10
CA LYS A 465 -27.20 1.92 1.06
C LYS A 465 -26.92 1.22 2.41
N LEU A 466 -26.64 -0.09 2.38
CA LEU A 466 -26.40 -0.93 3.53
C LEU A 466 -24.96 -0.68 3.99
N LEU A 467 -24.83 0.12 5.05
CA LEU A 467 -23.58 0.30 5.79
C LEU A 467 -23.07 -1.03 6.36
N PHE A 468 -23.94 -2.03 6.52
CA PHE A 468 -23.63 -3.36 7.02
C PHE A 468 -24.55 -4.39 6.36
N SER A 469 -23.99 -5.46 5.79
CA SER A 469 -24.75 -6.65 5.40
C SER A 469 -24.33 -7.81 6.29
N ASN A 470 -25.30 -8.62 6.73
CA ASN A 470 -25.03 -9.89 7.39
C ASN A 470 -24.68 -11.00 6.37
N ASN A 471 -24.69 -10.69 5.08
CA ASN A 471 -24.33 -11.57 3.97
C ASN A 471 -23.13 -10.98 3.20
N GLN A 472 -21.93 -11.20 3.74
CA GLN A 472 -20.67 -10.69 3.18
C GLN A 472 -19.92 -11.78 2.41
N CYS A 473 -19.16 -11.36 1.42
CA CYS A 473 -18.25 -12.18 0.63
C CYS A 473 -16.99 -11.38 0.29
N ALA A 474 -15.95 -12.12 -0.06
CA ALA A 474 -14.88 -11.58 -0.89
C ALA A 474 -15.35 -11.54 -2.34
N ALA A 475 -15.20 -10.39 -2.99
CA ALA A 475 -15.38 -10.21 -4.42
C ALA A 475 -14.01 -10.25 -5.11
N LEU A 476 -14.01 -10.76 -6.35
CA LEU A 476 -12.90 -10.67 -7.28
C LEU A 476 -13.41 -9.98 -8.54
N ILE A 477 -12.83 -8.84 -8.89
CA ILE A 477 -13.11 -8.11 -10.12
C ILE A 477 -11.87 -8.13 -11.01
N GLU A 478 -12.06 -8.39 -12.29
CA GLU A 478 -11.03 -8.38 -13.32
C GLU A 478 -11.28 -7.22 -14.27
N TYR A 479 -10.20 -6.56 -14.68
CA TYR A 479 -10.16 -5.56 -15.75
C TYR A 479 -9.20 -6.00 -16.84
N ASP A 480 -9.65 -5.95 -18.09
CA ASP A 480 -8.77 -6.10 -19.25
C ASP A 480 -8.04 -4.79 -19.59
N THR A 481 -7.26 -4.79 -20.67
CA THR A 481 -6.48 -3.62 -21.11
C THR A 481 -7.36 -2.44 -21.52
N ASP A 482 -8.55 -2.73 -22.05
CA ASP A 482 -9.50 -1.76 -22.60
C ASP A 482 -10.47 -1.24 -21.53
N GLY A 483 -10.39 -1.76 -20.30
CA GLY A 483 -11.22 -1.36 -19.18
C GLY A 483 -12.53 -2.12 -19.07
N ASN A 484 -12.74 -3.18 -19.86
CA ASN A 484 -13.89 -4.05 -19.66
C ASN A 484 -13.71 -4.83 -18.36
N LYS A 485 -14.79 -4.94 -17.58
CA LYS A 485 -14.77 -5.59 -16.27
C LYS A 485 -15.68 -6.81 -16.18
N THR A 486 -15.25 -7.78 -15.39
CA THR A 486 -16.07 -8.90 -14.92
C THR A 486 -15.91 -9.04 -13.42
N GLU A 487 -17.01 -9.25 -12.71
CA GLU A 487 -17.03 -9.30 -11.26
C GLU A 487 -17.68 -10.59 -10.75
N HIS A 488 -17.00 -11.25 -9.81
CA HIS A 488 -17.40 -12.56 -9.28
C HIS A 488 -17.35 -12.58 -7.75
N ILE A 489 -18.24 -13.38 -7.15
CA ILE A 489 -18.08 -13.80 -5.75
C ILE A 489 -16.92 -14.80 -5.71
N LEU A 490 -15.85 -14.46 -5.00
CA LEU A 490 -14.72 -15.36 -4.79
C LEU A 490 -15.06 -16.44 -3.75
N TYR A 491 -15.64 -16.03 -2.62
CA TYR A 491 -16.23 -16.93 -1.63
C TYR A 491 -17.20 -16.16 -0.72
N ARG A 492 -18.17 -16.88 -0.16
CA ARG A 492 -19.09 -16.33 0.85
C ARG A 492 -18.53 -16.54 2.25
N SER A 493 -18.49 -15.47 3.05
CA SER A 493 -17.88 -15.51 4.39
C SER A 493 -18.52 -16.54 5.33
N LYS A 494 -19.83 -16.80 5.17
CA LYS A 494 -20.58 -17.80 5.94
C LYS A 494 -20.22 -19.25 5.58
N GLU A 495 -19.81 -19.52 4.35
CA GLU A 495 -19.48 -20.88 3.91
C GLU A 495 -18.12 -21.34 4.45
N VAL A 496 -17.20 -20.38 4.64
CA VAL A 496 -15.82 -20.64 5.08
C VAL A 496 -15.54 -20.18 6.52
N ASP A 497 -16.53 -19.63 7.23
CA ASP A 497 -16.38 -19.05 8.59
C ASP A 497 -15.24 -18.02 8.70
N MET A 498 -15.00 -17.24 7.65
CA MET A 498 -13.86 -16.34 7.51
C MET A 498 -14.24 -15.05 6.78
N MET A 499 -13.49 -13.98 7.02
CA MET A 499 -13.57 -12.73 6.24
C MET A 499 -12.19 -12.40 5.67
N LEU A 500 -12.17 -11.84 4.46
CA LEU A 500 -10.96 -11.34 3.84
C LEU A 500 -10.35 -10.22 4.67
N VAL A 501 -9.03 -10.22 4.79
CA VAL A 501 -8.22 -9.13 5.33
C VAL A 501 -7.39 -8.57 4.17
N PRO A 502 -7.90 -7.57 3.43
CA PRO A 502 -7.26 -7.09 2.20
C PRO A 502 -5.82 -6.62 2.43
N ASN A 503 -5.56 -5.85 3.49
CA ASN A 503 -4.23 -5.34 3.85
C ASN A 503 -3.20 -6.42 4.26
N GLY A 504 -3.56 -7.70 4.21
CA GLY A 504 -2.66 -8.84 4.37
C GLY A 504 -2.56 -9.75 3.15
N CYS A 505 -3.19 -9.38 2.05
CA CYS A 505 -3.09 -10.05 0.76
C CYS A 505 -1.86 -9.55 0.00
N GLN A 506 -1.41 -10.33 -0.98
CA GLN A 506 -0.27 -9.99 -1.81
C GLN A 506 -0.20 -10.89 -3.04
N GLN A 507 0.09 -10.34 -4.21
CA GLN A 507 0.52 -11.14 -5.35
C GLN A 507 1.87 -11.82 -5.05
N ILE A 508 1.93 -13.15 -5.21
CA ILE A 508 3.07 -13.98 -4.81
C ILE A 508 3.86 -14.56 -5.99
N SER A 509 3.26 -14.58 -7.18
CA SER A 509 3.87 -14.98 -8.44
C SER A 509 3.13 -14.30 -9.60
N GLU A 510 3.54 -14.58 -10.84
CA GLU A 510 2.92 -14.01 -12.05
C GLU A 510 1.41 -14.25 -12.13
N ASN A 511 0.90 -15.37 -11.62
CA ASN A 511 -0.52 -15.75 -11.70
C ASN A 511 -1.12 -16.26 -10.39
N GLU A 512 -0.47 -15.99 -9.25
CA GLU A 512 -1.00 -16.38 -7.94
C GLU A 512 -0.99 -15.21 -6.96
N MET A 513 -2.04 -15.14 -6.14
CA MET A 513 -2.17 -14.21 -5.02
C MET A 513 -2.37 -14.99 -3.73
N MET A 514 -1.66 -14.60 -2.67
CA MET A 514 -1.92 -15.05 -1.32
C MET A 514 -2.96 -14.13 -0.69
N ILE A 515 -4.00 -14.71 -0.09
CA ILE A 515 -5.03 -13.95 0.61
C ILE A 515 -5.08 -14.29 2.10
N SER A 516 -5.20 -13.25 2.92
CA SER A 516 -5.30 -13.34 4.36
C SER A 516 -6.76 -13.35 4.78
N ASN A 517 -7.09 -14.24 5.72
CA ASN A 517 -8.43 -14.41 6.23
C ASN A 517 -8.43 -14.40 7.75
N TYR A 518 -9.38 -13.69 8.35
CA TYR A 518 -9.54 -13.64 9.80
C TYR A 518 -11.00 -13.44 10.20
N LEU A 519 -11.51 -14.25 11.11
CA LEU A 519 -12.80 -14.02 11.78
C LEU A 519 -12.85 -14.75 13.11
N GLY A 520 -13.38 -14.12 14.16
CA GLY A 520 -13.66 -14.82 15.42
C GLY A 520 -12.43 -15.48 16.09
N ARG A 521 -11.23 -14.90 15.94
CA ARG A 521 -9.94 -15.49 16.39
C ARG A 521 -9.52 -16.74 15.62
N LYS A 522 -10.06 -16.98 14.44
CA LYS A 522 -9.51 -17.91 13.46
C LYS A 522 -8.78 -17.09 12.40
N ALA A 523 -7.60 -17.55 11.99
CA ALA A 523 -6.87 -17.00 10.87
C ALA A 523 -6.50 -18.11 9.89
N ALA A 524 -6.56 -17.82 8.59
CA ALA A 524 -6.17 -18.74 7.54
C ALA A 524 -5.50 -17.98 6.39
N LEU A 525 -4.64 -18.68 5.66
CA LEU A 525 -4.18 -18.28 4.34
C LEU A 525 -4.99 -19.06 3.30
N ALA A 526 -5.24 -18.44 2.16
CA ALA A 526 -5.66 -19.13 0.95
C ALA A 526 -4.88 -18.60 -0.24
N ARG A 527 -4.67 -19.44 -1.25
CA ARG A 527 -4.01 -19.08 -2.50
C ARG A 527 -5.04 -18.99 -3.59
N ILE A 528 -5.08 -17.86 -4.27
CA ILE A 528 -5.80 -17.66 -5.52
C ILE A 528 -4.83 -17.98 -6.65
N LYS A 529 -5.26 -18.85 -7.58
CA LYS A 529 -4.59 -19.04 -8.86
C LYS A 529 -5.49 -18.48 -9.95
N PHE A 530 -5.03 -17.45 -10.63
CA PHE A 530 -5.77 -16.83 -11.73
C PHE A 530 -5.71 -17.75 -12.96
N GLN A 531 -6.85 -17.92 -13.64
CA GLN A 531 -6.92 -18.72 -14.85
C GLN A 531 -6.29 -17.94 -16.01
N ASN A 532 -5.48 -18.62 -16.83
CA ASN A 532 -5.03 -18.06 -18.10
C ASN A 532 -6.16 -18.20 -19.11
N ASP A 533 -6.57 -17.10 -19.74
CA ASP A 533 -7.44 -17.14 -20.91
C ASP A 533 -6.71 -17.79 -22.09
N ASN A 534 -6.71 -19.12 -22.16
CA ASN A 534 -6.41 -19.86 -23.40
C ASN A 534 -7.62 -19.88 -24.35
N ARG A 535 -8.51 -18.89 -24.26
CA ARG A 535 -9.73 -18.82 -25.10
C ARG A 535 -9.47 -18.29 -26.51
N SER A 536 -8.25 -17.82 -26.84
CA SER A 536 -7.87 -17.44 -28.20
C SER A 536 -7.38 -18.59 -29.10
N GLU A 537 -7.18 -19.82 -28.59
CA GLU A 537 -6.74 -20.98 -29.40
C GLU A 537 -7.87 -21.99 -29.72
N ARG A 538 -9.11 -21.71 -29.31
CA ARG A 538 -10.29 -22.54 -29.66
C ARG A 538 -11.16 -21.93 -30.78
N SER A 539 -10.52 -21.37 -31.80
CA SER A 539 -11.16 -21.15 -33.09
C SER A 539 -10.20 -21.51 -34.21
N ASN A 540 -10.12 -22.80 -34.54
CA ASN A 540 -9.88 -23.33 -35.90
C ASN A 540 -9.70 -24.86 -35.83
N SER A 541 -10.80 -25.57 -35.61
CA SER A 541 -10.94 -26.92 -36.18
C SER A 541 -11.87 -26.79 -37.38
N PRO A 542 -11.36 -26.90 -38.63
CA PRO A 542 -12.23 -27.04 -39.78
C PRO A 542 -12.93 -28.39 -39.66
N ASN A 543 -14.24 -28.40 -39.84
CA ASN A 543 -14.96 -29.63 -40.14
C ASN A 543 -14.25 -30.36 -41.30
N GLN A 544 -13.81 -31.59 -41.04
CA GLN A 544 -13.66 -32.63 -42.05
C GLN A 544 -14.65 -33.75 -41.74
#